data_AF-A0A976L727-F1
#
_entry.id   AF-A0A976L727-F1
#
_cell.length_a   1.000
_cell.length_b   1.000
_cell.length_c   1.000
_cell.angle_alpha   90.00
_cell.angle_beta   90.00
_cell.angle_gamma   90.00
#
_symmetry.space_group_name_H-M   'P 1'
#
loop_
_entity.id
_entity.type
_entity.pdbx_description
1 polymer ?
#
loop_
_entity_poly.entity_id
_entity_poly.type
_entity_poly.pdbx_seq_one_letter_code
_entity_poly.pdbx_strand_id
1 'polypeptide(L)'
;MPVITLTSDIGQEDFIIGAVKGQILSTIPGCTISDITHFLSSKNYQQGAYIFNNAAKYYPKGTVHIVMVNFFQHPQDHVLFAHYNGHFFIVPDNGFLTMMLGLKPADIVKINCKGAPTFIQISERIV
;
A
#
# COMPACT_ATOMS: atom_id res chain seq x y z
N MET A 1 6.70 16.74 7.86
CA MET A 1 5.76 15.78 8.48
C MET A 1 5.64 14.58 7.54
N PRO A 2 6.02 13.36 7.97
CA PRO A 2 5.94 12.19 7.10
C PRO A 2 4.46 11.85 6.81
N VAL A 3 4.15 11.59 5.54
CA VAL A 3 2.80 11.22 5.10
C VAL A 3 2.82 9.77 4.65
N ILE A 4 1.85 9.00 5.15
CA ILE A 4 1.60 7.63 4.75
C ILE A 4 0.20 7.59 4.13
N THR A 5 0.08 7.12 2.90
CA THR A 5 -1.24 6.91 2.31
C THR A 5 -1.64 5.45 2.37
N LEU A 6 -2.92 5.18 2.62
CA LEU A 6 -3.49 3.85 2.56
C LEU A 6 -4.39 3.70 1.34
N THR A 7 -4.26 2.58 0.63
CA THR A 7 -5.13 2.20 -0.49
C THR A 7 -5.38 0.70 -0.47
N SER A 8 -6.63 0.26 -0.67
CA SER A 8 -6.95 -1.17 -0.71
C SER A 8 -8.25 -1.47 -1.47
N ASP A 9 -8.58 -2.76 -1.57
CA ASP A 9 -9.83 -3.31 -2.12
C ASP A 9 -10.71 -4.02 -1.07
N ILE A 10 -10.38 -3.90 0.22
CA ILE A 10 -11.05 -4.60 1.32
C ILE A 10 -12.27 -3.87 1.91
N GLY A 11 -12.57 -2.66 1.43
CA GLY A 11 -13.61 -1.80 1.99
C GLY A 11 -13.25 -1.22 3.36
N GLN A 12 -14.25 -0.66 4.04
CA GLN A 12 -14.10 -0.02 5.37
C GLN A 12 -15.26 -0.38 6.32
N GLU A 13 -15.96 -1.49 6.05
CA GLU A 13 -17.07 -1.97 6.88
C GLU A 13 -16.55 -2.64 8.17
N ASP A 14 -15.32 -3.13 8.15
CA ASP A 14 -14.67 -3.84 9.25
C ASP A 14 -13.58 -3.00 9.94
N PHE A 15 -13.13 -3.44 11.12
CA PHE A 15 -12.16 -2.73 11.97
C PHE A 15 -10.73 -2.69 11.41
N ILE A 16 -10.43 -3.48 10.37
CA ILE A 16 -9.07 -3.74 9.87
C ILE A 16 -8.32 -2.44 9.55
N ILE A 17 -8.93 -1.53 8.78
CA ILE A 17 -8.30 -0.24 8.44
C ILE A 17 -8.04 0.61 9.69
N GLY A 18 -8.97 0.61 10.65
CA GLY A 18 -8.79 1.30 11.92
C GLY A 18 -7.61 0.75 12.73
N ALA A 19 -7.47 -0.58 12.80
CA ALA A 19 -6.38 -1.24 13.49
C ALA A 19 -5.01 -0.96 12.83
N VAL A 20 -4.92 -1.06 11.50
CA VAL A 20 -3.70 -0.73 10.74
C VAL A 20 -3.28 0.72 10.99
N LYS A 21 -4.22 1.66 10.96
CA LYS A 21 -3.94 3.07 11.30
C LYS A 21 -3.44 3.22 12.73
N GLY A 22 -4.06 2.52 13.67
CA GLY A 22 -3.61 2.49 15.07
C GLY A 22 -2.16 2.05 15.19
N GLN A 23 -1.78 0.95 14.55
CA GLN A 23 -0.40 0.45 14.53
C GLN A 23 0.58 1.45 13.93
N ILE A 24 0.22 2.09 12.81
CA ILE A 24 1.04 3.13 12.18
C ILE A 24 1.27 4.31 13.12
N LEU A 25 0.19 4.83 13.73
CA LEU A 25 0.26 5.98 14.64
C LEU A 25 1.06 5.66 15.92
N SER A 26 0.96 4.43 16.42
CA SER A 26 1.74 3.99 17.59
C SER A 26 3.22 3.82 17.28
N THR A 27 3.57 3.39 16.06
CA THR A 27 4.95 3.08 15.67
C THR A 27 5.70 4.31 15.16
N ILE A 28 5.01 5.22 14.47
CA ILE A 28 5.62 6.41 13.85
C ILE A 28 4.94 7.67 14.40
N PRO A 29 5.36 8.17 15.58
CA PRO A 29 4.81 9.38 16.17
C PRO A 29 4.96 10.59 15.22
N GLY A 30 3.87 11.35 15.05
CA GLY A 30 3.85 12.56 14.23
C GLY A 30 3.73 12.32 12.71
N CYS A 31 3.46 11.08 12.27
CA CYS A 31 3.04 10.85 10.89
C CYS A 31 1.60 11.30 10.64
N THR A 32 1.30 11.61 9.38
CA THR A 32 -0.06 11.83 8.90
C THR A 32 -0.48 10.65 8.06
N ILE A 33 -1.64 10.08 8.37
CA ILE A 33 -2.25 9.03 7.54
C ILE A 33 -3.34 9.65 6.69
N SER A 34 -3.35 9.33 5.40
CA SER A 34 -4.37 9.77 4.45
C SER A 34 -4.86 8.61 3.60
N ASP A 35 -6.15 8.34 3.62
CA ASP A 35 -6.70 7.31 2.73
C ASP A 35 -6.87 7.88 1.33
N ILE A 36 -6.44 7.15 0.31
CA ILE A 36 -6.83 7.44 -1.07
C ILE A 36 -8.19 6.81 -1.33
N THR A 37 -8.31 5.50 -1.11
CA THR A 37 -9.58 4.76 -1.09
C THR A 37 -9.35 3.32 -0.65
N HIS A 38 -10.36 2.71 -0.02
CA HIS A 38 -10.38 1.29 0.32
C HIS A 38 -11.35 0.47 -0.54
N PHE A 39 -11.95 1.10 -1.55
CA PHE A 39 -13.03 0.54 -2.37
C PHE A 39 -12.57 0.25 -3.81
N LEU A 40 -11.28 0.00 -4.03
CA LEU A 40 -10.82 -0.41 -5.36
C LEU A 40 -11.39 -1.77 -5.73
N SER A 41 -11.57 -1.98 -7.03
CA SER A 41 -11.92 -3.30 -7.54
C SER A 41 -10.71 -4.23 -7.51
N SER A 42 -10.85 -5.38 -6.86
CA SER A 42 -9.85 -6.45 -6.87
C SER A 42 -9.68 -7.11 -8.25
N LYS A 43 -10.58 -6.83 -9.19
CA LYS A 43 -10.64 -7.44 -10.53
C LYS A 43 -10.22 -6.48 -11.64
N ASN A 44 -10.08 -5.19 -11.36
CA ASN A 44 -9.79 -4.17 -12.38
C ASN A 44 -8.57 -3.32 -12.00
N TYR A 45 -7.38 -3.85 -12.29
CA TYR A 45 -6.12 -3.17 -11.98
C TYR A 45 -5.91 -1.89 -12.79
N GLN A 46 -6.45 -1.80 -14.01
CA GLN A 46 -6.34 -0.58 -14.82
C GLN A 46 -7.11 0.57 -14.17
N GLN A 47 -8.35 0.31 -13.71
CA GLN A 47 -9.14 1.28 -12.96
C GLN A 47 -8.44 1.64 -11.64
N GLY A 48 -7.94 0.64 -10.91
CA GLY A 48 -7.20 0.87 -9.66
C GLY A 48 -5.98 1.78 -9.86
N ALA A 49 -5.17 1.50 -10.88
CA ALA A 49 -4.02 2.33 -11.23
C ALA A 49 -4.43 3.75 -11.66
N TYR A 50 -5.49 3.90 -12.45
CA TYR A 50 -6.01 5.20 -12.85
C TYR A 50 -6.42 6.05 -11.64
N ILE A 51 -7.19 5.46 -10.71
CA ILE A 51 -7.64 6.14 -9.49
C ILE A 51 -6.44 6.52 -8.62
N PHE A 52 -5.58 5.55 -8.33
CA PHE A 52 -4.41 5.74 -7.48
C PHE A 52 -3.48 6.83 -8.04
N ASN A 53 -3.10 6.75 -9.32
CA ASN A 53 -2.17 7.71 -9.92
C ASN A 53 -2.70 9.14 -9.93
N ASN A 54 -4.02 9.31 -10.16
CA ASN A 54 -4.63 10.64 -10.16
C ASN A 54 -4.74 11.24 -8.75
N ALA A 55 -4.71 10.44 -7.69
CA ALA A 55 -4.63 10.92 -6.31
C ALA A 55 -3.16 11.10 -5.86
N ALA A 56 -2.31 10.09 -6.07
CA ALA A 56 -0.94 10.01 -5.57
C ALA A 56 -0.08 11.20 -6.01
N LYS A 57 -0.28 11.74 -7.21
CA LYS A 57 0.46 12.89 -7.76
C LYS A 57 0.32 14.20 -6.97
N TYR A 58 -0.70 14.30 -6.11
CA TYR A 58 -0.93 15.49 -5.27
C TYR A 58 -0.27 15.38 -3.89
N TYR A 59 0.25 14.22 -3.52
CA TYR A 59 0.99 14.05 -2.28
C TYR A 59 2.43 14.58 -2.41
N PRO A 60 3.02 15.10 -1.32
CA PRO A 60 4.38 15.60 -1.36
C PRO A 60 5.39 14.48 -1.61
N LYS A 61 6.55 14.83 -2.17
CA LYS A 61 7.71 13.92 -2.21
C LYS A 61 8.06 13.45 -0.79
N GLY A 62 8.53 12.21 -0.70
CA GLY A 62 8.79 11.49 0.54
C GLY A 62 7.57 10.74 1.08
N THR A 63 6.40 10.83 0.45
CA THR A 63 5.21 10.08 0.85
C THR A 63 5.41 8.57 0.64
N VAL A 64 4.98 7.79 1.63
CA VAL A 64 4.94 6.32 1.55
C VAL A 64 3.52 5.88 1.23
N HIS A 65 3.33 5.23 0.09
CA HIS A 65 2.05 4.69 -0.34
C HIS A 65 1.99 3.19 -0.02
N ILE A 66 1.18 2.81 0.97
CA ILE A 66 0.84 1.42 1.25
C ILE A 66 -0.39 1.07 0.43
N VAL A 67 -0.25 0.20 -0.56
CA VAL A 67 -1.30 -0.15 -1.51
C VAL A 67 -1.53 -1.66 -1.50
N MET A 68 -2.56 -2.11 -0.78
CA MET A 68 -2.90 -3.51 -0.60
C MET A 68 -4.12 -3.88 -1.45
N VAL A 69 -3.89 -4.06 -2.76
CA VAL A 69 -4.92 -4.50 -3.71
C VAL A 69 -4.66 -5.95 -4.08
N ASN A 70 -5.67 -6.80 -3.91
CA ASN A 70 -5.62 -8.22 -4.24
C ASN A 70 -4.41 -8.94 -3.62
N PHE A 71 -4.15 -8.67 -2.34
CA PHE A 71 -3.12 -9.40 -1.59
C PHE A 71 -3.68 -10.71 -1.01
N PHE A 72 -4.90 -10.67 -0.47
CA PHE A 72 -5.46 -11.75 0.35
C PHE A 72 -6.15 -12.88 -0.42
N GLN A 73 -6.13 -12.87 -1.76
CA GLN A 73 -6.71 -13.94 -2.56
C GLN A 73 -5.78 -15.14 -2.72
N HIS A 74 -4.46 -14.94 -2.57
CA HIS A 74 -3.46 -15.98 -2.68
C HIS A 74 -2.42 -15.85 -1.58
N PRO A 75 -1.81 -16.95 -1.11
CA PRO A 75 -0.66 -16.87 -0.23
C PRO A 75 0.44 -16.01 -0.87
N GLN A 76 0.85 -14.95 -0.18
CA GLN A 76 1.97 -14.10 -0.54
C GLN A 76 2.98 -14.13 0.59
N ASP A 77 4.23 -14.47 0.27
CA ASP A 77 5.32 -14.54 1.25
C ASP A 77 6.07 -13.21 1.39
N HIS A 78 5.74 -12.20 0.57
CA HIS A 78 6.39 -10.91 0.57
C HIS A 78 5.53 -9.80 -0.02
N VAL A 79 5.89 -8.56 0.29
CA VAL A 79 5.49 -7.36 -0.44
C VAL A 79 6.72 -6.73 -1.09
N LEU A 80 6.49 -5.88 -2.08
CA LEU A 80 7.50 -5.09 -2.76
C LEU A 80 7.60 -3.71 -2.11
N PHE A 81 8.82 -3.29 -1.79
CA PHE A 81 9.17 -1.91 -1.48
C PHE A 81 9.92 -1.29 -2.65
N ALA A 82 9.44 -0.18 -3.18
CA ALA A 82 10.05 0.50 -4.31
C ALA A 82 10.07 2.02 -4.13
N HIS A 83 11.05 2.67 -4.76
CA HIS A 83 11.13 4.13 -4.83
C HIS A 83 10.97 4.59 -6.29
N TYR A 84 10.08 5.56 -6.51
CA TYR A 84 9.87 6.14 -7.83
C TYR A 84 9.37 7.58 -7.74
N ASN A 85 9.95 8.47 -8.54
CA ASN A 85 9.60 9.89 -8.63
C ASN A 85 9.58 10.65 -7.28
N GLY A 86 10.41 10.23 -6.32
CA GLY A 86 10.43 10.81 -4.97
C GLY A 86 9.36 10.26 -4.03
N HIS A 87 8.62 9.21 -4.42
CA HIS A 87 7.63 8.52 -3.59
C HIS A 87 8.08 7.09 -3.30
N PHE A 88 7.60 6.54 -2.19
CA PHE A 88 7.84 5.14 -1.82
C PHE A 88 6.55 4.34 -1.91
N PHE A 89 6.66 3.07 -2.26
CA PHE A 89 5.52 2.19 -2.48
C PHE A 89 5.73 0.87 -1.74
N ILE A 90 4.75 0.43 -0.96
CA ILE A 90 4.68 -0.90 -0.35
C ILE A 90 3.46 -1.61 -0.91
N VAL A 91 3.67 -2.65 -1.72
CA VAL A 91 2.59 -3.26 -2.51
C VAL A 91 2.74 -4.77 -2.69
N PRO A 92 1.64 -5.52 -2.92
CA PRO A 92 1.68 -6.92 -3.31
C PRO A 92 2.53 -7.17 -4.57
N ASP A 93 3.22 -8.31 -4.62
CA ASP A 93 3.92 -8.76 -5.84
C ASP A 93 2.93 -9.48 -6.78
N ASN A 94 2.00 -8.71 -7.36
CA ASN A 94 0.95 -9.20 -8.24
C ASN A 94 0.85 -8.42 -9.56
N GLY A 95 1.89 -7.65 -9.90
CA GLY A 95 1.96 -6.81 -11.10
C GLY A 95 1.30 -5.43 -10.97
N PHE A 96 0.59 -5.15 -9.87
CA PHE A 96 -0.06 -3.86 -9.66
C PHE A 96 0.93 -2.68 -9.60
N LEU A 97 2.13 -2.88 -9.03
CA LEU A 97 3.21 -1.88 -9.03
C LEU A 97 3.51 -1.36 -10.43
N THR A 98 3.77 -2.27 -11.37
CA THR A 98 4.09 -1.95 -12.76
C THR A 98 2.92 -1.25 -13.45
N MET A 99 1.68 -1.67 -13.15
CA MET A 99 0.47 -1.04 -13.69
C MET A 99 0.31 0.41 -13.22
N MET A 100 0.56 0.68 -11.93
CA MET A 100 0.51 2.04 -11.39
C MET A 100 1.62 2.90 -11.99
N LEU A 101 2.85 2.41 -12.06
CA LEU A 101 3.99 3.24 -12.46
C LEU A 101 4.17 3.33 -13.97
N GLY A 102 3.49 2.49 -14.75
CA GLY A 102 3.67 2.37 -16.20
C GLY A 102 5.01 1.76 -16.62
N LEU A 103 5.86 1.42 -15.65
CA LEU A 103 7.17 0.81 -15.80
C LEU A 103 7.51 -0.01 -14.56
N LYS A 104 8.53 -0.87 -14.66
CA LYS A 104 9.11 -1.55 -13.50
C LYS A 104 10.22 -0.66 -12.91
N PRO A 105 10.13 -0.22 -11.64
CA PRO A 105 11.21 0.53 -10.99
C PRO A 105 12.53 -0.23 -11.00
N ALA A 106 13.64 0.49 -11.04
CA ALA A 106 14.98 -0.09 -10.97
C ALA A 106 15.25 -0.71 -9.58
N ASP A 107 14.94 0.04 -8.52
CA ASP A 107 15.18 -0.37 -7.14
C ASP A 107 13.90 -0.93 -6.52
N ILE A 108 13.85 -2.25 -6.40
CA ILE A 108 12.76 -2.98 -5.73
C ILE A 108 13.36 -3.95 -4.71
N VAL A 109 12.91 -3.85 -3.47
CA VAL A 109 13.27 -4.76 -2.38
C VAL A 109 12.05 -5.59 -1.99
N LYS A 110 12.25 -6.86 -1.63
CA LYS A 110 11.19 -7.71 -1.07
C LYS A 110 11.22 -7.64 0.44
N ILE A 111 10.08 -7.33 1.06
CA ILE A 111 9.89 -7.41 2.51
C ILE A 111 9.16 -8.72 2.81
N ASN A 112 9.73 -9.53 3.70
CA ASN A 112 9.19 -10.85 4.03
C ASN A 112 7.91 -10.76 4.88
N CYS A 113 6.81 -11.29 4.34
CA CYS A 113 5.50 -11.38 4.98
C CYS A 113 5.04 -12.82 5.21
N LYS A 114 5.93 -13.81 5.03
CA LYS A 114 5.61 -15.23 5.23
C LYS A 114 5.04 -15.48 6.62
N GLY A 115 3.85 -16.08 6.68
CA GLY A 115 3.13 -16.33 7.93
C GLY A 115 2.33 -15.14 8.47
N ALA A 116 2.15 -14.06 7.69
CA ALA A 116 1.24 -12.96 8.01
C ALA A 116 0.01 -12.99 7.07
N PRO A 117 -1.04 -13.77 7.37
CA PRO A 117 -2.20 -13.91 6.50
C PRO A 117 -3.15 -12.71 6.49
N THR A 118 -3.01 -11.74 7.39
CA THR A 118 -3.94 -10.60 7.52
C THR A 118 -3.24 -9.26 7.31
N PHE A 119 -4.00 -8.22 6.94
CA PHE A 119 -3.42 -6.88 6.77
C PHE A 119 -2.76 -6.38 8.06
N ILE A 120 -3.38 -6.65 9.21
CA ILE A 120 -2.86 -6.28 10.53
C ILE A 120 -1.48 -6.91 10.79
N GLN A 121 -1.31 -8.19 10.49
CA GLN A 121 0.00 -8.87 10.66
C GLN A 121 1.03 -8.43 9.64
N ILE A 122 0.60 -7.96 8.47
CA ILE A 122 1.50 -7.39 7.45
C ILE A 122 1.96 -6.01 7.90
N SER A 123 1.06 -5.17 8.43
CA SER A 123 1.42 -3.84 8.92
C SER A 123 2.46 -3.90 10.04
N GLU A 124 2.42 -4.91 10.92
CA GLU A 124 3.46 -5.15 11.93
C GLU A 124 4.88 -5.42 11.36
N ARG A 125 4.98 -5.74 10.06
CA ARG A 125 6.26 -6.04 9.40
C ARG A 125 6.79 -4.92 8.51
N ILE A 126 5.91 -4.03 8.05
CA ILE A 126 6.23 -2.99 7.08
C ILE A 126 6.24 -1.58 7.70
N VAL A 127 5.77 -1.46 8.93
CA VAL A 127 5.74 -0.26 9.76
C VAL A 127 6.73 -0.46 10.90
#